data_AF-A0A2N6VIG0-F1
#
_entry.id   AF-A0A2N6VIG0-F1
#
_cell.length_a   1.000
_cell.length_b   1.000
_cell.length_c   1.000
_cell.angle_alpha   90.00
_cell.angle_beta   90.00
_cell.angle_gamma   90.00
#
_symmetry.space_group_name_H-M   'P 1'
#
loop_
_entity.id
_entity.type
_entity.pdbx_description
1 polymer ?
#
loop_
_entity_poly.entity_id
_entity_poly.type
_entity_poly.pdbx_seq_one_letter_code
_entity_poly.pdbx_strand_id
1 'polypeptide(L)'
;GFAQTNFEVPFQVPGTVGYLFGTDDLGRDILSRLVYGVRASLQVGLLAVLLAVVVGTPLGLMAGYFRGLDAVISRFTDVTLAFPFLIIAVGLAAISGPSLTNAAMALGISQV
;
A
#
# COMPACT_ATOMS: atom_id res chain seq x y z
N GLY A 1 14.06 -22.14 -8.97
CA GLY A 1 13.67 -20.81 -9.49
C GLY A 1 14.07 -19.75 -8.49
N PHE A 2 14.44 -18.53 -8.90
CA PHE A 2 15.10 -17.51 -8.06
C PHE A 2 14.38 -17.11 -6.74
N ALA A 3 13.10 -17.50 -6.56
CA ALA A 3 12.36 -17.33 -5.32
C ALA A 3 12.37 -18.56 -4.38
N GLN A 4 13.07 -19.63 -4.75
CA GLN A 4 13.16 -20.82 -3.90
C GLN A 4 14.12 -20.57 -2.74
N THR A 5 13.69 -21.05 -1.57
CA THR A 5 14.47 -21.00 -0.33
C THR A 5 15.75 -21.81 -0.51
N ASN A 6 16.91 -21.16 -0.35
CA ASN A 6 18.21 -21.84 -0.39
C ASN A 6 18.95 -21.62 0.93
N PHE A 7 18.89 -22.62 1.81
CA PHE A 7 19.50 -22.55 3.15
C PHE A 7 21.04 -22.56 3.14
N GLU A 8 21.67 -22.78 1.99
CA GLU A 8 23.13 -22.77 1.85
C GLU A 8 23.70 -21.36 1.72
N VAL A 9 22.87 -20.37 1.35
CA VAL A 9 23.30 -19.00 1.05
C VAL A 9 22.47 -17.91 1.78
N PRO A 10 22.28 -17.99 3.11
CA PRO A 10 21.64 -16.91 3.85
C PRO A 10 22.57 -15.68 3.97
N PHE A 11 21.96 -14.49 4.09
CA PHE A 11 22.66 -13.21 4.33
C PHE A 11 23.79 -12.87 3.35
N GLN A 12 23.62 -13.19 2.06
CA GLN A 12 24.59 -12.79 1.04
C GLN A 12 24.59 -11.27 0.87
N VAL A 13 25.78 -10.70 0.75
CA VAL A 13 25.94 -9.26 0.50
C VAL A 13 25.50 -8.89 -0.92
N PRO A 14 25.06 -7.64 -1.16
CA PRO A 14 24.82 -7.15 -2.50
C PRO A 14 26.06 -7.30 -3.40
N GLY A 15 25.86 -7.73 -4.64
CA GLY A 15 26.94 -7.97 -5.61
C GLY A 15 27.52 -9.39 -5.61
N THR A 16 27.04 -10.30 -4.75
CA THR A 16 27.36 -11.74 -4.86
C THR A 16 26.92 -12.28 -6.23
N VAL A 17 27.76 -13.12 -6.86
CA VAL A 17 27.46 -13.73 -8.17
C VAL A 17 26.14 -14.50 -8.09
N GLY A 18 25.15 -14.09 -8.90
CA GLY A 18 23.79 -14.66 -8.90
C GLY A 18 22.80 -13.99 -7.94
N TYR A 19 23.25 -13.10 -7.05
CA TYR A 19 22.44 -12.39 -6.05
C TYR A 19 22.77 -10.89 -6.02
N LEU A 20 22.25 -10.13 -7.00
CA LEU A 20 22.62 -8.73 -7.21
C LEU A 20 22.35 -7.85 -5.97
N PHE A 21 21.21 -8.08 -5.31
CA PHE A 21 20.85 -7.38 -4.07
C PHE A 21 21.03 -8.24 -2.81
N GLY A 22 21.75 -9.36 -2.92
CA GLY A 22 21.95 -10.29 -1.82
C GLY A 22 20.75 -11.20 -1.56
N THR A 23 20.79 -11.88 -0.43
CA THR A 23 19.74 -12.82 0.01
C THR A 23 19.20 -12.46 1.39
N ASP A 24 17.96 -12.86 1.64
CA ASP A 24 17.34 -12.74 2.97
C ASP A 24 17.85 -13.82 3.96
N ASP A 25 17.26 -13.83 5.16
CA ASP A 25 17.51 -14.79 6.24
C ASP A 25 17.19 -16.24 5.87
N LEU A 26 16.38 -16.43 4.83
CA LEU A 26 15.99 -17.71 4.25
C LEU A 26 16.77 -18.03 2.95
N GLY A 27 17.75 -17.21 2.58
CA GLY A 27 18.58 -17.39 1.39
C GLY A 27 17.84 -17.18 0.07
N ARG A 28 16.75 -16.41 0.07
CA ARG A 28 15.99 -16.06 -1.15
C ARG A 28 16.55 -14.80 -1.78
N ASP A 29 16.56 -14.74 -3.12
CA ASP A 29 17.04 -13.57 -3.85
C ASP A 29 16.15 -12.33 -3.62
N ILE A 30 16.75 -11.28 -3.05
CA ILE A 30 16.08 -10.03 -2.74
C ILE A 30 15.61 -9.33 -4.02
N LEU A 31 16.39 -9.39 -5.10
CA LEU A 31 16.04 -8.73 -6.36
C LEU A 31 14.77 -9.31 -6.96
N SER A 32 14.70 -10.63 -7.07
CA SER A 32 13.50 -11.32 -7.55
C SER A 32 12.29 -10.96 -6.67
N ARG A 33 12.42 -10.97 -5.34
CA ARG A 33 11.33 -10.60 -4.43
C ARG A 33 10.84 -9.17 -4.65
N LEU A 34 11.76 -8.22 -4.85
CA LEU A 34 11.41 -6.83 -5.14
C LEU A 34 10.66 -6.71 -6.47
N VAL A 35 11.18 -7.32 -7.54
CA VAL A 35 10.55 -7.25 -8.87
C VAL A 35 9.12 -7.83 -8.85
N TYR A 36 8.93 -8.97 -8.20
CA TYR A 36 7.60 -9.56 -8.05
C TYR A 36 6.70 -8.74 -7.11
N GLY A 37 7.23 -8.17 -6.03
CA GLY A 37 6.48 -7.33 -5.10
C GLY A 37 6.03 -6.00 -5.70
N VAL A 38 6.86 -5.38 -6.53
CA VAL A 38 6.60 -4.09 -7.19
C VAL A 38 5.29 -4.11 -7.99
N ARG A 39 4.97 -5.23 -8.66
CA ARG A 39 3.71 -5.35 -9.40
C ARG A 39 2.50 -5.12 -8.50
N ALA A 40 2.46 -5.76 -7.33
CA ALA A 40 1.35 -5.61 -6.40
C ALA A 40 1.31 -4.18 -5.83
N SER A 41 2.45 -3.63 -5.42
CA SER A 41 2.54 -2.26 -4.90
C SER A 41 2.08 -1.21 -5.90
N LEU A 42 2.49 -1.33 -7.18
CA LEU A 42 2.08 -0.41 -8.23
C LEU A 42 0.60 -0.53 -8.55
N GLN A 43 0.05 -1.75 -8.60
CA GLN A 43 -1.38 -1.95 -8.84
C GLN A 43 -2.24 -1.31 -7.74
N VAL A 44 -1.90 -1.54 -6.47
CA VAL A 44 -2.63 -0.96 -5.34
C VAL A 44 -2.50 0.56 -5.33
N GLY A 45 -1.29 1.09 -5.48
CA GLY A 45 -1.06 2.54 -5.51
C GLY A 45 -1.80 3.24 -6.64
N LEU A 46 -1.77 2.66 -7.85
CA LEU A 46 -2.47 3.23 -9.01
C LEU A 46 -3.98 3.25 -8.81
N LEU A 47 -4.58 2.16 -8.34
CA LEU A 47 -6.02 2.08 -8.09
C LEU A 47 -6.46 3.06 -6.99
N ALA A 48 -5.67 3.16 -5.92
CA ALA A 48 -5.93 4.10 -4.84
C ALA A 48 -5.93 5.55 -5.32
N VAL A 49 -4.91 5.96 -6.08
CA VAL A 49 -4.82 7.32 -6.63
C VAL A 49 -5.96 7.61 -7.60
N LEU A 50 -6.32 6.66 -8.47
CA LEU A 50 -7.43 6.83 -9.39
C LEU A 50 -8.76 7.02 -8.65
N LEU A 51 -9.03 6.23 -7.61
CA LEU A 51 -10.21 6.40 -6.77
C LEU A 51 -10.21 7.76 -6.06
N ALA A 52 -9.08 8.15 -5.47
CA ALA A 52 -8.93 9.44 -4.80
C ALA A 52 -9.21 10.60 -5.77
N VAL A 53 -8.72 10.53 -7.01
CA VAL A 53 -9.00 11.54 -8.03
C VAL A 53 -10.47 11.52 -8.45
N VAL A 54 -11.04 10.35 -8.71
CA VAL A 54 -12.43 10.20 -9.17
C VAL A 54 -13.44 10.67 -8.13
N VAL A 55 -13.17 10.49 -6.83
CA VAL A 55 -14.08 10.86 -5.74
C VAL A 55 -13.74 12.23 -5.17
N GLY A 56 -12.46 12.45 -4.86
CA GLY A 56 -11.99 13.69 -4.23
C GLY A 56 -12.10 14.91 -5.15
N THR A 57 -11.87 14.76 -6.46
CA THR A 57 -11.97 15.91 -7.39
C THR A 57 -13.40 16.45 -7.48
N PRO A 58 -14.45 15.63 -7.72
CA PRO A 58 -15.83 16.13 -7.69
C PRO A 58 -16.22 16.74 -6.34
N LEU A 59 -15.85 16.12 -5.21
CA LEU A 59 -16.15 16.66 -3.88
C LEU A 59 -15.47 18.02 -3.67
N GLY A 60 -14.19 18.15 -4.04
CA GLY A 60 -13.46 19.41 -3.97
C GLY A 60 -14.07 20.50 -4.85
N LEU A 61 -14.51 20.15 -6.07
CA LEU A 61 -15.21 21.07 -6.95
C LEU A 61 -16.57 21.51 -6.38
N MET A 62 -17.33 20.59 -5.78
CA MET A 62 -18.60 20.89 -5.12
C MET A 62 -18.40 21.82 -3.91
N ALA A 63 -17.38 21.58 -3.09
CA ALA A 63 -17.03 22.45 -1.97
C ALA A 63 -16.63 23.86 -2.44
N GLY A 64 -15.80 23.94 -3.49
CA GLY A 64 -15.32 25.21 -4.03
C GLY A 64 -16.40 26.03 -4.75
N TYR A 65 -17.34 25.37 -5.43
CA TYR A 65 -18.43 26.04 -6.15
C TYR A 65 -19.61 26.41 -5.22
N PHE A 66 -20.00 25.50 -4.32
CA PHE A 66 -21.11 25.71 -3.39
C PHE A 66 -20.58 26.01 -1.98
N ARG A 67 -20.52 27.29 -1.64
CA ARG A 67 -20.07 27.77 -0.31
C ARG A 67 -20.81 27.17 0.89
N GLY A 68 -22.04 26.66 0.68
CA GLY A 68 -22.81 25.95 1.72
C GLY A 68 -22.40 24.49 1.94
N LEU A 69 -21.74 23.86 0.96
CA LEU A 69 -21.24 22.48 1.06
C LEU A 69 -19.79 22.42 1.57
N ASP A 70 -19.02 23.50 1.39
CA ASP A 70 -17.64 23.62 1.89
C ASP A 70 -17.52 23.21 3.36
N ALA A 71 -18.36 23.78 4.23
CA ALA A 71 -18.30 23.49 5.66
C ALA A 71 -18.56 22.01 5.99
N VAL A 72 -19.40 21.31 5.22
CA VAL A 72 -19.70 19.89 5.48
C VAL A 72 -18.58 19.00 4.95
N ILE A 73 -18.12 19.27 3.72
CA ILE A 73 -17.08 18.49 3.05
C ILE A 73 -15.76 18.64 3.80
N SER A 74 -15.36 19.87 4.11
CA SER A 74 -14.14 20.16 4.88
C SER A 74 -14.17 19.53 6.27
N ARG A 75 -15.34 19.46 6.94
CA ARG A 75 -15.45 18.78 8.24
C ARG A 75 -15.31 17.27 8.14
N PHE A 76 -15.84 16.67 7.08
CA PHE A 76 -15.64 15.24 6.83
C PHE A 76 -14.17 14.93 6.57
N THR A 77 -13.50 15.73 5.74
CA THR A 77 -12.06 15.61 5.45
C THR A 77 -11.20 15.83 6.70
N ASP A 78 -11.53 16.81 7.54
CA ASP A 78 -10.84 17.02 8.82
C ASP A 78 -10.94 15.78 9.72
N VAL A 79 -12.11 15.11 9.77
CA VAL A 79 -12.31 13.90 10.57
C VAL A 79 -11.50 12.71 10.04
N THR A 80 -11.46 12.52 8.71
CA THR A 80 -10.66 11.45 8.11
C THR A 80 -9.16 11.68 8.31
N LEU A 81 -8.70 12.94 8.23
CA LEU A 81 -7.30 13.30 8.50
C LEU A 81 -6.95 13.22 9.99
N ALA A 82 -7.90 13.48 10.88
CA ALA A 82 -7.71 13.37 12.32
C ALA A 82 -7.61 11.92 12.81
N PHE A 83 -8.18 10.96 12.07
CA PHE A 83 -8.07 9.55 12.41
C PHE A 83 -6.69 9.00 12.04
N PRO A 84 -5.93 8.43 13.00
CA PRO A 84 -4.61 7.91 12.70
C PRO A 84 -4.72 6.68 11.81
N PHE A 85 -4.20 6.76 10.58
CA PHE A 85 -4.19 5.66 9.60
C PHE A 85 -3.70 4.34 10.21
N LEU A 86 -2.66 4.39 11.05
CA LEU A 86 -2.09 3.22 11.70
C LEU A 86 -3.11 2.43 12.53
N ILE A 87 -4.04 3.10 13.22
CA ILE A 87 -5.04 2.43 14.05
C ILE A 87 -6.00 1.64 13.16
N ILE A 88 -6.46 2.25 12.07
CA ILE A 88 -7.38 1.62 11.11
C ILE A 88 -6.68 0.46 10.40
N ALA A 89 -5.44 0.66 9.93
CA ALA A 89 -4.67 -0.36 9.22
C ALA A 89 -4.39 -1.59 10.09
N VAL A 90 -3.98 -1.39 11.35
CA VAL A 90 -3.73 -2.49 12.30
C VAL A 90 -5.03 -3.18 12.69
N GLY A 91 -6.11 -2.43 12.92
CA GLY A 91 -7.44 -3.00 13.20
C GLY A 91 -7.96 -3.87 12.05
N LEU A 92 -7.88 -3.39 10.81
CA LEU A 92 -8.26 -4.15 9.62
C LEU A 92 -7.35 -5.36 9.41
N ALA A 93 -6.04 -5.24 9.61
CA ALA A 93 -5.11 -6.36 9.54
C ALA A 93 -5.40 -7.43 10.61
N ALA A 94 -5.79 -7.02 11.82
CA ALA A 94 -6.16 -7.92 12.91
C ALA A 94 -7.48 -8.66 12.64
N ILE A 95 -8.48 -7.99 12.07
CA ILE A 95 -9.80 -8.58 11.76
C ILE A 95 -9.73 -9.45 10.50
N SER A 96 -8.92 -9.07 9.51
CA SER A 96 -8.89 -9.71 8.19
C SER A 96 -8.13 -11.03 8.13
N GLY A 97 -7.33 -11.34 9.16
CA GLY A 97 -6.34 -12.41 9.10
C GLY A 97 -5.27 -12.17 8.00
N PRO A 98 -4.22 -13.00 7.94
CA PRO A 98 -3.15 -12.84 6.94
C PRO A 98 -3.67 -13.21 5.54
N SER A 99 -4.32 -12.27 4.88
CA SER A 99 -4.77 -12.36 3.49
C SER A 99 -4.35 -11.09 2.77
N LEU A 100 -3.39 -11.24 1.85
CA LEU A 100 -2.83 -10.17 1.01
C LEU A 100 -3.95 -9.39 0.29
N THR A 101 -5.04 -10.07 -0.05
CA THR A 101 -6.22 -9.53 -0.72
C THR A 101 -7.02 -8.58 0.16
N ASN A 102 -7.17 -8.89 1.46
CA ASN A 102 -7.89 -8.04 2.39
C ASN A 102 -7.08 -6.79 2.76
N ALA A 103 -5.75 -6.93 2.91
CA ALA A 103 -4.85 -5.80 3.13
C ALA A 103 -4.83 -4.83 1.93
N ALA A 104 -4.86 -5.34 0.70
CA ALA A 104 -4.94 -4.54 -0.51
C ALA A 104 -6.28 -3.77 -0.63
N MET A 105 -7.40 -4.41 -0.30
CA MET A 105 -8.72 -3.75 -0.27
C MET A 105 -8.80 -2.68 0.82
N ALA A 106 -8.24 -2.95 2.01
CA ALA A 106 -8.18 -1.99 3.12
C ALA A 106 -7.38 -0.71 2.76
N LEU A 107 -6.24 -0.86 2.10
CA LEU A 107 -5.45 0.27 1.61
C LEU A 107 -6.20 1.08 0.55
N GLY A 108 -6.90 0.41 -0.38
CA GLY A 108 -7.68 1.10 -1.43
C GLY A 108 -8.83 1.94 -0.89
N ILE A 109 -9.52 1.48 0.15
CA ILE A 109 -10.64 2.20 0.77
C ILE A 109 -10.14 3.38 1.63
N SER A 110 -8.96 3.27 2.23
CA SER A 110 -8.40 4.28 3.13
C SER A 110 -7.82 5.52 2.43
N GLN A 111 -7.61 5.47 1.11
CA GLN A 111 -7.00 6.57 0.34
C GLN A 111 -8.05 7.50 -0.30
N VAL A 112 -9.33 7.27 0.01
CA VAL A 112 -10.47 8.12 -0.36
C VAL A 112 -10.95 8.84 0.89
#